data_AF-A0A1F6V9C4-F1
#
_entry.id   AF-A0A1F6V9C4-F1
#
_cell.length_a   1.000
_cell.length_b   1.000
_cell.length_c   1.000
_cell.angle_alpha   90.00
_cell.angle_beta   90.00
_cell.angle_gamma   90.00
#
_symmetry.space_group_name_H-M   'P 1'
#
loop_
_entity.id
_entity.type
_entity.pdbx_description
1 polymer ?
#
loop_
_entity_poly.entity_id
_entity_poly.type
_entity_poly.pdbx_seq_one_letter_code
_entity_poly.pdbx_strand_id
1 'polypeptide(L)'
;MKKLFAILPLFGSLGFFFGAYVSLETAKLSPWAYISVVMFGLCGLAFLLWGFWALLETKDESVSYQDGQALKNSGIKLTANIIHLQQVTNVKINGRSPYIIHARGTNPTTKEEQIFKSFWLWSDPFAEATMGREIDVYIGKYNPLKYYLDVESIGLPSEQTKVNKIVSLAIIIPIIILFAGLIIALVMYQKNKKYINLLEPVQTSLQVFP
;
A
#
# COMPACT_ATOMS: atom_id res chain seq x y z
N MET A 1 -0.99 -8.73 7.67
CA MET A 1 -2.08 -8.20 8.51
C MET A 1 -2.06 -6.68 8.66
N LYS A 2 -0.94 -6.02 9.03
CA LYS A 2 -0.92 -4.55 9.22
C LYS A 2 -1.31 -3.71 7.99
N LYS A 3 -0.89 -4.11 6.77
CA LYS A 3 -1.32 -3.44 5.52
C LYS A 3 -2.83 -3.52 5.26
N LEU A 4 -3.50 -4.59 5.72
CA LEU A 4 -4.96 -4.72 5.62
C LEU A 4 -5.67 -3.71 6.55
N PHE A 5 -5.14 -3.49 7.76
CA PHE A 5 -5.64 -2.47 8.68
C PHE A 5 -5.40 -1.04 8.16
N ALA A 6 -4.33 -0.79 7.40
CA ALA A 6 -4.08 0.51 6.78
C ALA A 6 -5.07 0.85 5.64
N ILE A 7 -5.67 -0.16 5.01
CA ILE A 7 -6.67 0.02 3.94
C ILE A 7 -8.05 0.39 4.51
N LEU A 8 -8.37 -0.04 5.74
CA LEU A 8 -9.66 0.22 6.40
C LEU A 8 -10.02 1.72 6.52
N PRO A 9 -9.12 2.62 6.99
CA PRO A 9 -9.43 4.06 7.06
C PRO A 9 -9.62 4.71 5.67
N LEU A 10 -9.01 4.18 4.62
CA LEU A 10 -9.25 4.66 3.25
C LEU A 10 -10.67 4.36 2.78
N PHE A 11 -11.19 3.17 3.07
CA PHE A 11 -12.59 2.84 2.80
C PHE A 11 -13.54 3.70 3.65
N GLY A 12 -13.19 3.95 4.91
CA GLY A 12 -13.94 4.87 5.78
C GLY A 12 -14.03 6.28 5.18
N SER A 13 -12.90 6.83 4.72
CA SER A 13 -12.82 8.11 4.03
C SER A 13 -13.78 8.19 2.83
N LEU A 14 -13.84 7.14 2.01
CA LEU A 14 -14.75 7.07 0.87
C LEU A 14 -16.22 7.21 1.28
N GLY A 15 -16.61 6.55 2.38
CA GLY A 15 -17.95 6.64 2.96
C GLY A 15 -18.29 8.05 3.46
N PHE A 16 -17.34 8.73 4.11
CA PHE A 16 -17.52 10.12 4.54
C PHE A 16 -17.68 11.08 3.35
N PHE A 17 -16.88 10.92 2.30
CA PHE A 17 -17.03 11.72 1.08
C PHE A 17 -18.34 11.45 0.34
N PHE A 18 -18.79 10.19 0.32
CA PHE A 18 -20.10 9.84 -0.20
C PHE A 18 -21.23 10.51 0.62
N GLY A 19 -21.13 10.49 1.94
CA GLY A 19 -22.06 11.20 2.83
C GLY A 19 -22.08 12.71 2.59
N ALA A 20 -20.91 13.34 2.39
CA ALA A 20 -20.80 14.75 2.03
C ALA A 20 -21.44 15.05 0.66
N TYR A 21 -21.25 14.16 -0.32
CA TYR A 21 -21.84 14.28 -1.66
C TYR A 21 -23.37 14.17 -1.63
N VAL A 22 -23.92 13.17 -0.94
CA VAL A 22 -25.38 13.04 -0.75
C VAL A 22 -25.93 14.27 -0.02
N SER A 23 -25.20 14.76 0.99
CA SER A 23 -25.57 15.96 1.74
C SER A 23 -25.53 17.25 0.90
N LEU A 24 -24.68 17.32 -0.13
CA LEU A 24 -24.64 18.45 -1.07
C LEU A 24 -25.88 18.50 -1.97
N GLU A 25 -26.43 17.34 -2.36
CA GLU A 25 -27.67 17.31 -3.13
C GLU A 25 -28.88 17.68 -2.26
N THR A 26 -28.86 17.37 -0.96
CA THR A 26 -29.91 17.81 -0.01
C THR A 26 -29.72 19.24 0.51
N ALA A 27 -28.50 19.80 0.45
CA ALA A 27 -28.20 21.17 0.87
C ALA A 27 -28.94 22.25 0.08
N LYS A 28 -29.40 21.93 -1.14
CA LYS A 28 -30.26 22.81 -1.94
C LYS A 28 -31.61 23.09 -1.29
N LEU A 29 -32.03 22.25 -0.34
CA LEU A 29 -33.34 22.31 0.31
C LEU A 29 -33.29 22.89 1.72
N SER A 30 -32.13 22.92 2.38
CA SER A 30 -32.01 23.37 3.77
C SER A 30 -30.61 23.90 4.13
N PRO A 31 -30.51 25.08 4.77
CA PRO A 31 -29.23 25.63 5.23
C PRO A 31 -28.46 24.71 6.19
N TRP A 32 -29.15 23.91 6.99
CA TRP A 32 -28.54 22.99 7.96
C TRP A 32 -27.75 21.86 7.30
N ALA A 33 -28.08 21.51 6.05
CA ALA A 33 -27.36 20.47 5.33
C ALA A 33 -25.94 20.93 4.92
N TYR A 34 -25.66 22.23 4.78
CA TYR A 34 -24.29 22.71 4.57
C TYR A 34 -23.36 22.39 5.76
N ILE A 35 -23.88 22.42 6.99
CA ILE A 35 -23.11 22.05 8.18
C ILE A 35 -22.71 20.58 8.12
N SER A 36 -23.63 19.70 7.69
CA SER A 36 -23.34 18.28 7.51
C SER A 36 -22.27 18.03 6.45
N VAL A 37 -22.29 18.76 5.33
CA VAL A 37 -21.26 18.68 4.28
C VAL A 37 -19.87 19.00 4.85
N VAL A 38 -19.76 20.06 5.66
CA VAL A 38 -18.49 20.45 6.30
C VAL A 38 -18.03 19.38 7.28
N MET A 39 -18.92 18.83 8.12
CA MET A 39 -18.58 17.78 9.09
C MET A 39 -18.10 16.50 8.40
N PHE A 40 -18.86 16.00 7.43
CA PHE A 40 -18.49 14.80 6.67
C PHE A 40 -17.20 15.01 5.87
N GLY A 41 -17.00 16.20 5.29
CA GLY A 41 -15.76 16.55 4.59
C GLY A 41 -14.53 16.55 5.50
N LEU A 42 -14.63 17.15 6.69
CA LEU A 42 -13.53 17.19 7.67
C LEU A 42 -13.20 15.78 8.20
N CYS A 43 -14.21 14.97 8.54
CA CYS A 43 -14.00 13.59 8.96
C CYS A 43 -13.39 12.73 7.86
N GLY A 44 -13.87 12.87 6.62
CA GLY A 44 -13.31 12.16 5.46
C GLY A 44 -11.85 12.52 5.22
N LEU A 45 -11.50 13.80 5.33
CA LEU A 45 -10.12 14.28 5.20
C LEU A 45 -9.22 13.73 6.31
N ALA A 46 -9.68 13.75 7.57
CA ALA A 46 -8.92 13.20 8.69
C ALA A 46 -8.62 11.71 8.51
N PHE A 47 -9.63 10.92 8.08
CA PHE A 47 -9.46 9.49 7.80
C PHE A 47 -8.56 9.23 6.60
N LEU A 48 -8.63 10.08 5.56
CA LEU A 48 -7.75 9.98 4.39
C LEU A 48 -6.30 10.22 4.79
N LEU A 49 -6.02 11.31 5.54
CA LEU A 49 -4.67 11.64 6.00
C LEU A 49 -4.12 10.55 6.91
N TRP A 50 -4.93 10.04 7.84
CA TRP A 50 -4.55 8.94 8.71
C TRP A 50 -4.25 7.66 7.93
N GLY A 51 -5.13 7.28 7.00
CA GLY A 51 -4.94 6.11 6.15
C GLY A 51 -3.71 6.21 5.25
N PHE A 52 -3.46 7.41 4.71
CA PHE A 52 -2.29 7.68 3.90
C PHE A 52 -1.00 7.61 4.73
N TRP A 53 -1.00 8.18 5.93
CA TRP A 53 0.12 8.08 6.87
C TRP A 53 0.42 6.62 7.25
N ALA A 54 -0.61 5.83 7.58
CA ALA A 54 -0.47 4.41 7.89
C ALA A 54 0.00 3.54 6.70
N LEU A 55 -0.24 3.99 5.45
CA LEU A 55 0.31 3.36 4.25
C LEU A 55 1.77 3.74 4.01
N LEU A 56 2.15 4.98 4.32
CA LEU A 56 3.52 5.48 4.20
C LEU A 56 4.45 4.95 5.30
N GLU A 57 3.90 4.48 6.42
CA GLU A 57 4.63 3.82 7.48
C GLU A 57 5.04 2.39 7.04
N THR A 58 5.89 2.33 6.03
CA THR A 58 6.57 1.10 5.61
C THR A 58 7.64 0.80 6.63
N LYS A 59 7.31 -0.07 7.60
CA LYS A 59 8.29 -0.80 8.40
C LYS A 59 9.37 -1.35 7.47
N ASP A 60 10.61 -0.93 7.70
CA ASP A 60 11.83 -1.69 7.41
C ASP A 60 11.75 -2.48 6.10
N GLU A 61 11.97 -1.78 4.99
CA GLU A 61 11.89 -2.37 3.66
C GLU A 61 13.15 -3.17 3.35
N SER A 62 13.05 -4.49 3.46
CA SER A 62 14.00 -5.39 2.82
C SER A 62 13.91 -5.15 1.31
N VAL A 63 14.99 -4.66 0.70
CA VAL A 63 14.98 -4.36 -0.73
C VAL A 63 15.12 -5.64 -1.56
N SER A 64 14.72 -5.54 -2.83
CA SER A 64 14.92 -6.62 -3.81
C SER A 64 16.40 -6.91 -4.02
N TYR A 65 16.73 -8.08 -4.56
CA TYR A 65 18.10 -8.47 -4.89
C TYR A 65 18.84 -7.43 -5.75
N GLN A 66 18.19 -6.89 -6.78
CA GLN A 66 18.79 -5.90 -7.69
C GLN A 66 19.19 -4.62 -6.96
N ASP A 67 18.30 -4.10 -6.10
CA ASP A 67 18.57 -2.92 -5.27
C ASP A 67 19.58 -3.27 -4.14
N GLY A 68 19.55 -4.51 -3.68
CA GLY A 68 20.49 -5.07 -2.71
C GLY A 68 21.93 -5.05 -3.21
N GLN A 69 22.15 -5.34 -4.50
CA GLN A 69 23.49 -5.23 -5.10
C GLN A 69 24.00 -3.78 -5.10
N ALA A 70 23.12 -2.79 -5.30
CA ALA A 70 23.50 -1.39 -5.15
C ALA A 70 23.87 -1.04 -3.70
N LEU A 71 23.17 -1.62 -2.72
CA LEU A 71 23.48 -1.48 -1.29
C LEU A 71 24.76 -2.20 -0.88
N LYS A 72 25.12 -3.32 -1.51
CA LYS A 72 26.43 -3.97 -1.28
C LYS A 72 27.60 -3.04 -1.59
N ASN A 73 27.45 -2.21 -2.63
CA ASN A 73 28.51 -1.28 -3.08
C ASN A 73 28.52 0.06 -2.33
N SER A 74 27.35 0.55 -1.88
CA SER A 74 27.20 1.92 -1.35
C SER A 74 26.76 1.98 0.12
N GLY A 75 26.31 0.86 0.68
CA GLY A 75 25.75 0.74 2.02
C GLY A 75 26.79 0.44 3.09
N ILE A 76 26.30 0.40 4.33
CA ILE A 76 27.07 0.03 5.51
C ILE A 76 26.83 -1.44 5.79
N LYS A 77 27.90 -2.24 5.80
CA LYS A 77 27.85 -3.66 6.16
C LYS A 77 27.78 -3.83 7.68
N LEU A 78 26.90 -4.71 8.14
CA LEU A 78 26.85 -5.21 9.51
C LEU A 78 26.60 -6.72 9.50
N THR A 79 26.95 -7.38 10.60
CA THR A 79 26.68 -8.80 10.80
C THR A 79 25.46 -8.96 11.71
N ALA A 80 24.53 -9.82 11.31
CA ALA A 80 23.34 -10.16 12.07
C ALA A 80 23.25 -11.67 12.31
N ASN A 81 22.61 -12.09 13.40
CA ASN A 81 22.44 -13.49 13.74
C ASN A 81 21.06 -13.99 13.32
N ILE A 82 20.99 -15.13 12.63
CA ILE A 82 19.71 -15.72 12.25
C ILE A 82 18.94 -16.17 13.49
N ILE A 83 17.73 -15.65 13.68
CA ILE A 83 16.88 -15.92 14.85
C ILE A 83 15.60 -16.69 14.51
N HIS A 84 15.19 -16.73 13.24
CA HIS A 84 13.99 -17.44 12.85
C HIS A 84 13.94 -17.66 11.34
N LEU A 85 13.40 -18.80 10.93
CA LEU A 85 13.11 -19.15 9.54
C LEU A 85 11.60 -19.34 9.41
N GLN A 86 11.00 -18.63 8.47
CA GLN A 86 9.55 -18.62 8.30
C GLN A 86 9.17 -19.01 6.89
N GLN A 87 8.32 -20.01 6.72
CA GLN A 87 7.61 -20.24 5.46
C GLN A 87 6.31 -19.42 5.43
N VAL A 88 6.11 -18.67 4.36
CA VAL A 88 4.97 -17.75 4.17
C VAL A 88 3.84 -18.49 3.46
N THR A 89 3.01 -19.20 4.22
CA THR A 89 1.95 -20.07 3.67
C THR A 89 0.76 -19.32 3.07
N ASN A 90 0.61 -18.03 3.39
CA ASN A 90 -0.46 -17.17 2.88
C ASN A 90 -0.16 -16.56 1.51
N VAL A 91 1.04 -16.76 0.96
CA VAL A 91 1.42 -16.33 -0.38
C VAL A 91 1.79 -17.57 -1.17
N LYS A 92 1.07 -17.84 -2.26
CA LYS A 92 1.37 -18.95 -3.17
C LYS A 92 1.50 -18.45 -4.58
N ILE A 93 2.62 -18.77 -5.22
CA ILE A 93 2.86 -18.50 -6.64
C ILE A 93 3.22 -19.83 -7.28
N ASN A 94 2.46 -20.24 -8.30
CA ASN A 94 2.60 -21.55 -8.95
C ASN A 94 2.62 -22.72 -7.95
N GLY A 95 1.77 -22.66 -6.93
CA GLY A 95 1.67 -23.70 -5.89
C GLY A 95 2.81 -23.73 -4.87
N ARG A 96 3.83 -22.88 -5.02
CA ARG A 96 4.96 -22.78 -4.07
C ARG A 96 4.76 -21.59 -3.13
N SER A 97 5.23 -21.74 -1.89
CA SER A 97 5.20 -20.69 -0.87
C SER A 97 6.63 -20.20 -0.60
N PRO A 98 6.88 -18.88 -0.51
CA PRO A 98 8.22 -18.39 -0.27
C PRO A 98 8.63 -18.55 1.20
N TYR A 99 9.92 -18.53 1.45
CA TYR A 99 10.57 -18.53 2.77
C TYR A 99 11.16 -17.14 3.05
N ILE A 100 11.28 -16.80 4.33
CA ILE A 100 11.88 -15.57 4.84
C ILE A 100 12.80 -15.94 6.00
N ILE A 101 14.04 -15.43 5.94
CA ILE A 101 15.00 -15.49 7.04
C ILE A 101 14.83 -14.23 7.87
N HIS A 102 14.75 -14.37 9.19
CA HIS A 102 14.79 -13.26 10.13
C HIS A 102 16.12 -13.32 10.86
N ALA A 103 16.87 -12.21 10.81
CA ALA A 103 18.13 -12.06 11.52
C ALA A 103 18.06 -10.84 12.44
N ARG A 104 18.74 -10.92 13.58
CA ARG A 104 18.81 -9.86 14.58
C ARG A 104 20.21 -9.26 14.58
N GLY A 105 20.30 -7.95 14.51
CA GLY A 105 21.57 -7.23 14.59
C GLY A 105 21.37 -5.81 15.07
N THR A 106 22.46 -5.18 15.49
CA THR A 106 22.45 -3.78 15.92
C THR A 106 22.61 -2.87 14.71
N ASN A 107 21.65 -1.98 14.49
CA ASN A 107 21.74 -0.99 13.43
C ASN A 107 22.84 0.05 13.78
N PRO A 108 23.90 0.22 12.98
CA PRO A 108 25.00 1.13 13.29
C PRO A 108 24.58 2.60 13.27
N THR A 109 23.49 2.95 12.58
CA THR A 109 22.98 4.33 12.50
C THR A 109 22.15 4.71 13.70
N THR A 110 21.23 3.83 14.14
CA THR A 110 20.34 4.11 15.28
C THR A 110 20.88 3.59 16.61
N LYS A 111 21.86 2.67 16.58
CA LYS A 111 22.39 1.91 17.72
C LYS A 111 21.35 1.03 18.44
N GLU A 112 20.22 0.80 17.78
CA GLU A 112 19.14 -0.04 18.31
C GLU A 112 19.21 -1.45 17.71
N GLU A 113 18.75 -2.43 18.49
CA GLU A 113 18.62 -3.80 18.02
C GLU A 113 17.40 -3.91 17.09
N GLN A 114 17.62 -4.43 15.89
CA GLN A 114 16.61 -4.51 14.84
C GLN A 114 16.51 -5.94 14.29
N ILE A 115 15.31 -6.34 13.88
CA ILE A 115 15.07 -7.60 13.18
C ILE A 115 15.01 -7.33 11.68
N PHE A 116 16.06 -7.75 10.99
CA PHE A 116 16.17 -7.71 9.53
C PHE A 116 15.53 -8.94 8.92
N LYS A 117 14.89 -8.76 7.77
CA LYS A 117 14.25 -9.84 7.02
C LYS A 117 14.88 -10.00 5.64
N SER A 118 15.05 -11.24 5.21
CA SER A 118 15.38 -11.52 3.82
C SER A 118 14.23 -11.10 2.92
N PHE A 119 14.57 -10.81 1.67
CA PHE A 119 13.58 -10.87 0.60
C PHE A 119 13.05 -12.31 0.45
N TRP A 120 11.94 -12.49 -0.27
CA TRP A 120 11.33 -13.80 -0.50
C TRP A 120 12.31 -14.78 -1.17
N LEU A 121 12.50 -15.92 -0.51
CA LEU A 121 13.30 -17.04 -1.00
C LEU A 121 12.36 -18.12 -1.51
N TRP A 122 12.58 -18.63 -2.72
CA TRP A 122 11.73 -19.69 -3.29
C TRP A 122 12.38 -21.07 -3.20
N SER A 123 13.67 -21.11 -2.85
CA SER A 123 14.39 -22.31 -2.44
C SER A 123 14.28 -22.48 -0.92
N ASP A 124 14.24 -23.73 -0.49
CA ASP A 124 14.25 -24.08 0.93
C ASP A 124 15.58 -23.62 1.58
N PRO A 125 15.55 -22.68 2.55
CA PRO A 125 16.76 -22.20 3.22
C PRO A 125 17.20 -23.08 4.39
N PHE A 126 16.39 -24.06 4.83
CA PHE A 126 16.64 -24.84 6.06
C PHE A 126 17.92 -25.68 6.02
N ALA A 127 18.45 -25.97 4.83
CA ALA A 127 19.71 -26.70 4.67
C ALA A 127 20.95 -25.85 5.03
N GLU A 128 20.93 -24.54 4.76
CA GLU A 128 22.10 -23.66 4.88
C GLU A 128 21.94 -22.60 5.98
N ALA A 129 20.71 -22.12 6.19
CA ALA A 129 20.39 -21.12 7.19
C ALA A 129 20.13 -21.81 8.53
N THR A 130 21.13 -21.85 9.40
CA THR A 130 20.99 -22.37 10.76
C THR A 130 20.76 -21.25 11.76
N MET A 131 19.98 -21.51 12.81
CA MET A 131 19.79 -20.57 13.91
C MET A 131 21.12 -20.22 14.58
N GLY A 132 21.35 -18.93 14.85
CA GLY A 132 22.60 -18.41 15.41
C GLY A 132 23.73 -18.26 14.40
N ARG A 133 23.55 -18.68 13.13
CA ARG A 133 24.52 -18.41 12.07
C ARG A 133 24.53 -16.90 11.76
N GLU A 134 25.72 -16.38 11.53
CA GLU A 134 25.93 -15.00 11.11
C GLU A 134 25.59 -14.82 9.63
N ILE A 135 24.92 -13.72 9.31
CA ILE A 135 24.56 -13.31 7.96
C ILE A 135 24.83 -11.82 7.77
N ASP A 136 25.28 -11.46 6.58
CA ASP A 136 25.61 -10.08 6.25
C ASP A 136 24.35 -9.27 5.94
N VAL A 137 24.28 -8.06 6.48
CA VAL A 137 23.22 -7.09 6.20
C VAL A 137 23.84 -5.78 5.76
N TYR A 138 23.29 -5.20 4.70
CA TYR A 138 23.72 -3.95 4.12
C TYR A 138 22.64 -2.89 4.31
N ILE A 139 22.95 -1.83 5.05
CA ILE A 139 22.01 -0.73 5.34
C ILE A 139 22.32 0.47 4.42
N GLY A 140 21.27 1.13 3.94
CA GLY A 140 21.38 2.33 3.13
C GLY A 140 21.98 3.50 3.91
N LYS A 141 23.10 4.06 3.43
CA LYS A 141 23.79 5.19 4.06
C LYS A 141 22.90 6.43 4.23
N TYR A 142 22.05 6.70 3.24
CA TYR A 142 21.15 7.87 3.24
C TYR A 142 19.75 7.56 3.78
N ASN A 143 19.42 6.28 3.92
CA ASN A 143 18.11 5.84 4.41
C ASN A 143 18.29 4.55 5.23
N PRO A 144 18.40 4.67 6.57
CA PRO A 144 18.63 3.52 7.46
C PRO A 144 17.44 2.56 7.55
N LEU A 145 16.26 2.94 7.05
CA LEU A 145 15.09 2.06 6.96
C LEU A 145 15.20 1.07 5.78
N LYS A 146 16.06 1.37 4.80
CA LYS A 146 16.32 0.49 3.65
C LYS A 146 17.52 -0.40 3.97
N TYR A 147 17.34 -1.70 3.85
CA TYR A 147 18.41 -2.66 4.04
C TYR A 147 18.25 -3.86 3.11
N TYR A 148 19.35 -4.58 2.96
CA TYR A 148 19.42 -5.81 2.19
C TYR A 148 20.14 -6.87 3.03
N LEU A 149 19.45 -7.97 3.31
CA LEU A 149 20.02 -9.12 3.98
C LEU A 149 20.57 -10.08 2.93
N ASP A 150 21.88 -10.25 2.92
CA ASP A 150 22.62 -10.92 1.86
C ASP A 150 22.67 -12.43 2.10
N VAL A 151 21.73 -13.14 1.48
CA VAL A 151 21.66 -14.60 1.59
C VAL A 151 22.79 -15.32 0.86
N GLU A 152 23.49 -14.65 -0.06
CA GLU A 152 24.68 -15.21 -0.72
C GLU A 152 25.82 -15.41 0.28
N SER A 153 25.88 -14.60 1.35
CA SER A 153 26.94 -14.68 2.36
C SER A 153 26.94 -16.01 3.12
N ILE A 154 25.80 -16.72 3.12
CA ILE A 154 25.65 -18.05 3.72
C ILE A 154 25.56 -19.17 2.68
N GLY A 155 25.79 -18.87 1.39
CA GLY A 155 25.81 -19.86 0.31
C GLY A 155 24.46 -20.08 -0.39
N LEU A 156 23.42 -19.30 -0.09
CA LEU A 156 22.12 -19.45 -0.77
C LEU A 156 22.13 -18.74 -2.14
N PRO A 157 21.55 -19.35 -3.18
CA PRO A 157 21.45 -18.75 -4.51
C PRO A 157 20.44 -17.59 -4.48
N SER A 158 20.86 -16.45 -5.04
CA SER A 158 20.10 -15.20 -5.02
C SER A 158 19.15 -14.99 -6.20
N GLU A 159 19.22 -15.85 -7.22
CA GLU A 159 18.56 -15.68 -8.53
C GLU A 159 17.03 -15.86 -8.52
N GLN A 160 16.41 -16.02 -7.35
CA GLN A 160 15.03 -16.47 -7.24
C GLN A 160 13.99 -15.32 -7.34
N THR A 161 14.41 -14.06 -7.53
CA THR A 161 13.58 -12.86 -7.22
C THR A 161 12.85 -12.20 -8.41
N LYS A 162 12.92 -12.75 -9.63
CA LYS A 162 12.27 -12.15 -10.83
C LYS A 162 10.73 -12.04 -10.75
N VAL A 163 10.10 -12.61 -9.71
CA VAL A 163 8.64 -12.74 -9.59
C VAL A 163 7.94 -11.47 -9.05
N ASN A 164 8.65 -10.52 -8.44
CA ASN A 164 7.98 -9.47 -7.65
C ASN A 164 7.46 -8.23 -8.38
N LYS A 165 7.72 -8.07 -9.68
CA LYS A 165 7.09 -6.97 -10.45
C LYS A 165 5.59 -7.22 -10.68
N ILE A 166 5.16 -8.48 -10.76
CA ILE A 166 3.78 -8.85 -11.13
C ILE A 166 2.85 -8.75 -9.90
N VAL A 167 3.34 -9.07 -8.71
CA VAL A 167 2.52 -9.11 -7.48
C VAL A 167 2.13 -7.71 -7.00
N SER A 168 3.00 -6.69 -7.15
CA SER A 168 2.62 -5.31 -6.79
C SER A 168 1.60 -4.73 -7.78
N LEU A 169 1.74 -5.05 -9.07
CA LEU A 169 0.79 -4.67 -10.12
C LEU A 169 -0.60 -5.27 -9.88
N ALA A 170 -0.69 -6.52 -9.42
CA ALA A 170 -1.98 -7.19 -9.16
C ALA A 170 -2.84 -6.50 -8.07
N ILE A 171 -2.22 -5.74 -7.15
CA ILE A 171 -2.93 -4.98 -6.11
C ILE A 171 -3.31 -3.57 -6.61
N ILE A 172 -2.46 -2.97 -7.45
CA ILE A 172 -2.65 -1.61 -7.95
C ILE A 172 -3.73 -1.56 -9.05
N ILE A 173 -3.76 -2.55 -9.95
CA ILE A 173 -4.70 -2.63 -11.07
C ILE A 173 -6.18 -2.55 -10.63
N PRO A 174 -6.67 -3.35 -9.65
CA PRO A 174 -8.08 -3.26 -9.24
C PRO A 174 -8.45 -1.93 -8.58
N ILE A 175 -7.51 -1.27 -7.89
CA ILE A 175 -7.73 0.06 -7.30
C ILE A 175 -7.87 1.11 -8.40
N ILE A 176 -7.02 1.06 -9.43
CA ILE A 176 -7.11 1.96 -10.59
C ILE A 176 -8.44 1.75 -11.34
N ILE A 177 -8.87 0.51 -11.54
CA ILE A 177 -10.14 0.18 -12.20
C ILE A 177 -11.34 0.73 -11.41
N LEU A 178 -11.33 0.58 -10.07
CA LEU A 178 -12.36 1.13 -9.19
C LEU A 178 -12.43 2.66 -9.27
N PHE A 179 -11.28 3.34 -9.25
CA PHE A 179 -11.21 4.80 -9.33
C PHE A 179 -11.65 5.31 -10.70
N ALA A 180 -11.24 4.65 -11.78
CA ALA A 180 -11.68 4.98 -13.14
C ALA A 180 -13.19 4.81 -13.30
N GLY A 181 -13.77 3.73 -12.74
CA GLY A 181 -15.21 3.50 -12.74
C GLY A 181 -15.98 4.60 -12.00
N LEU A 182 -15.47 5.06 -10.85
CA LEU A 182 -16.07 6.16 -10.09
C LEU A 182 -16.05 7.49 -10.88
N ILE A 183 -14.94 7.81 -11.54
CA ILE A 183 -14.80 9.01 -12.36
C ILE A 183 -15.78 8.97 -13.54
N ILE A 184 -15.87 7.83 -14.24
CA ILE A 184 -16.81 7.66 -15.37
C ILE A 184 -18.26 7.84 -14.89
N ALA A 185 -18.63 7.24 -13.74
CA ALA A 185 -19.96 7.40 -13.17
C ALA A 185 -20.28 8.86 -12.82
N LEU A 186 -19.32 9.60 -12.25
CA LEU A 186 -19.46 11.03 -11.96
C LEU A 186 -19.64 11.88 -13.22
N VAL A 187 -18.85 11.60 -14.26
CA VAL A 187 -18.97 12.30 -15.56
C VAL A 187 -20.33 12.02 -16.20
N MET A 188 -20.78 10.76 -16.19
CA MET A 188 -22.09 10.37 -16.71
C MET A 188 -23.24 11.04 -15.93
N TYR A 189 -23.13 11.12 -14.60
CA TYR A 189 -24.10 11.79 -13.75
C TYR A 189 -24.20 13.29 -14.07
N GLN A 190 -23.07 13.99 -14.20
CA GLN A 190 -23.07 15.41 -14.56
C GLN A 190 -23.67 15.65 -15.95
N LYS A 191 -23.34 14.78 -16.92
CA LYS A 191 -23.88 14.87 -18.27
C LYS A 191 -25.40 14.70 -18.28
N ASN A 192 -25.92 13.70 -17.54
CA ASN A 192 -27.35 13.45 -17.45
C ASN A 192 -28.11 14.61 -16.79
N LYS A 193 -27.55 15.17 -15.69
CA LYS A 193 -28.12 16.35 -15.02
C LYS A 193 -28.23 17.56 -15.95
N LYS A 194 -27.25 17.76 -16.82
CA LYS A 194 -27.27 18.82 -17.85
C LYS A 194 -28.39 18.62 -18.88
N TYR A 195 -28.65 17.38 -19.32
CA TYR A 195 -29.75 17.09 -20.25
C TYR A 195 -31.13 17.30 -19.63
N ILE A 196 -31.30 16.90 -18.37
CA ILE A 196 -32.57 17.10 -17.64
C ILE A 196 -32.88 18.61 -17.50
N ASN A 197 -31.89 19.42 -17.14
CA ASN A 197 -32.05 20.87 -17.03
C ASN A 197 -32.31 21.58 -18.38
N LEU A 198 -31.93 20.97 -19.52
CA LEU A 198 -32.21 21.50 -20.86
C LEU A 198 -33.63 21.19 -21.34
N LEU A 199 -34.31 20.21 -20.74
CA LEU A 199 -35.67 19.80 -21.09
C LEU A 199 -36.74 20.54 -20.27
N GLU A 200 -36.40 21.03 -19.07
CA GLU A 200 -37.30 21.86 -18.24
C GLU A 200 -37.88 23.10 -18.95
N PRO A 201 -37.11 23.95 -19.65
CA PRO A 201 -37.67 25.16 -20.28
C PRO A 201 -38.59 24.88 -21.48
N VAL A 202 -38.57 23.66 -22.04
CA VAL A 202 -39.41 23.28 -23.20
C VAL A 202 -40.81 22.85 -22.77
N GLN A 203 -40.97 22.30 -21.56
CA GLN A 203 -42.30 21.93 -21.05
C GLN A 203 -43.10 23.13 -20.56
N THR A 204 -42.43 24.17 -20.05
CA THR A 204 -43.09 25.39 -19.55
C THR A 204 -43.69 26.25 -20.66
N SER A 205 -43.20 26.16 -21.90
CA SER A 205 -43.74 26.90 -23.05
C SER A 205 -44.92 26.21 -23.73
N LEU A 206 -45.11 24.89 -23.52
CA LEU A 206 -46.22 24.12 -24.09
C LEU A 206 -47.50 24.15 -23.24
N GLN A 207 -47.43 24.65 -21.99
CA GLN A 207 -48.61 24.79 -21.11
C GLN A 207 -49.29 26.18 -21.17
N VAL A 208 -48.83 27.09 -22.07
CA VAL A 208 -49.32 28.48 -22.14
C VAL A 208 -50.19 28.75 -23.38
N PHE A 209 -50.62 27.73 -24.12
CA PHE A 209 -51.61 27.90 -25.19
C PHE A 209 -52.98 27.38 -24.72
N PRO A 210 -53.96 28.28 -24.48
CA PRO A 210 -55.32 27.92 -24.10
C PRO A 210 -56.14 27.31 -25.25
#